data_AF-A0A954GZ41-F1
#
_entry.id   AF-A0A954GZ41-F1
#
_cell.length_a   1.000
_cell.length_b   1.000
_cell.length_c   1.000
_cell.angle_alpha   90.00
_cell.angle_beta   90.00
_cell.angle_gamma   90.00
#
_symmetry.space_group_name_H-M   'P 1'
#
loop_
_entity.id
_entity.type
_entity.pdbx_description
1 polymer ?
#
loop_
_entity_poly.entity_id
_entity_poly.type
_entity_poly.pdbx_seq_one_letter_code
_entity_poly.pdbx_strand_id
1 'polypeptide(L)' 'MTDLNKTLAGASIPPEARNVDHQRIEAAVREILLAVGEDPDRDGLQETPARVARMYAEIFGGLHVEPGRHLHKV' A
#
# COMPACT_ATOMS: atom_id res chain seq x y z
N MET A 1 -18.93 28.03 12.36
CA MET A 1 -17.62 27.86 11.70
C MET A 1 -17.01 26.59 12.26
N THR A 2 -17.29 25.46 11.63
CA THR A 2 -16.86 24.12 12.08
C THR A 2 -15.34 24.06 12.10
N ASP A 3 -14.77 23.69 13.24
CA ASP A 3 -13.34 23.45 13.42
C ASP A 3 -12.83 22.47 12.36
N LEU A 4 -12.02 22.97 11.42
CA LEU A 4 -11.36 22.19 10.37
C LEU A 4 -10.48 21.07 10.98
N ASN A 5 -9.98 21.29 12.21
CA ASN A 5 -9.15 20.35 12.95
C ASN A 5 -9.92 19.12 13.48
N LYS A 6 -11.25 19.18 13.60
CA LYS A 6 -12.05 18.04 14.08
C LYS A 6 -12.35 17.03 12.96
N THR A 7 -12.27 17.45 11.70
CA THR A 7 -12.56 16.60 10.54
C THR A 7 -11.34 15.78 10.09
N LEU A 8 -10.12 16.26 10.38
CA LEU A 8 -8.87 15.58 10.01
C LEU A 8 -8.37 14.58 11.06
N ALA A 9 -8.90 14.62 12.29
CA ALA A 9 -8.54 13.70 13.38
C ALA A 9 -9.19 12.30 13.26
N GLY A 10 -10.01 12.07 12.23
CA GLY A 10 -10.98 10.96 12.20
C GLY A 10 -10.86 9.98 11.03
N ALA A 11 -9.81 10.03 10.21
CA ALA A 11 -9.54 8.91 9.30
C ALA A 11 -8.83 7.81 10.10
N SER A 12 -9.58 7.12 10.96
CA SER A 12 -9.08 5.90 11.60
C SER A 12 -8.74 4.91 10.49
N ILE A 13 -7.46 4.81 10.14
CA ILE A 13 -6.96 3.76 9.27
C ILE A 13 -7.42 2.44 9.92
N PRO A 14 -8.22 1.61 9.22
CA PRO A 14 -8.64 0.33 9.76
C PRO A 14 -7.43 -0.45 10.28
N PRO A 15 -7.53 -1.19 11.38
CA PRO A 15 -6.39 -1.92 11.94
C PRO A 15 -5.75 -2.88 10.92
N GLU A 16 -6.50 -3.39 9.94
CA GLU A 16 -5.98 -4.16 8.79
C GLU A 16 -5.10 -3.35 7.83
N ALA A 17 -5.28 -2.04 7.75
CA ALA A 17 -4.48 -1.13 6.91
C ALA A 17 -3.24 -0.59 7.64
N ARG A 18 -2.78 -1.26 8.71
CA ARG A 18 -1.49 -0.98 9.37
C ARG A 18 -0.30 -1.59 8.65
N ASN A 19 -0.53 -2.45 7.67
CA ASN A 19 0.49 -3.00 6.79
C ASN A 19 -0.07 -3.05 5.37
N VAL A 20 0.83 -3.03 4.38
CA VAL A 20 0.45 -3.25 2.98
C VAL A 20 -0.03 -4.69 2.81
N ASP A 21 -1.20 -4.87 2.19
CA ASP A 21 -1.77 -6.18 1.90
C ASP A 21 -1.19 -6.75 0.60
N HIS A 22 -0.14 -7.57 0.74
CA HIS A 22 0.57 -8.14 -0.41
C HIS A 22 -0.33 -9.02 -1.26
N GLN A 23 -1.12 -9.92 -0.66
CA GLN A 23 -1.95 -10.88 -1.39
C GLN A 23 -3.01 -10.17 -2.22
N ARG A 24 -3.64 -9.13 -1.66
CA ARG A 24 -4.63 -8.33 -2.38
C ARG A 24 -4.01 -7.54 -3.54
N ILE A 25 -2.80 -7.01 -3.36
CA ILE A 25 -2.09 -6.32 -4.45
C ILE A 25 -1.69 -7.30 -5.54
N GLU A 26 -1.15 -8.48 -5.19
CA GLU A 26 -0.78 -9.50 -6.18
C GLU A 26 -1.98 -9.90 -7.04
N ALA A 27 -3.14 -10.15 -6.41
CA ALA A 27 -4.38 -10.42 -7.10
C ALA A 27 -4.78 -9.26 -8.03
N ALA A 28 -4.75 -8.02 -7.54
CA ALA A 28 -5.08 -6.85 -8.34
C ALA A 28 -4.14 -6.65 -9.54
N VAL A 29 -2.84 -6.92 -9.38
CA VAL A 29 -1.86 -6.83 -10.48
C VAL A 29 -2.12 -7.92 -11.52
N ARG A 30 -2.50 -9.14 -11.11
CA ARG A 30 -2.92 -10.18 -12.07
C ARG A 30 -4.14 -9.74 -12.87
N GLU A 31 -5.15 -9.16 -12.22
CA GLU A 31 -6.34 -8.61 -12.91
C GLU A 31 -5.97 -7.49 -13.89
N ILE A 32 -5.04 -6.60 -13.54
CA ILE A 32 -4.55 -5.54 -14.44
C ILE A 32 -3.88 -6.14 -15.67
N LEU A 33 -3.01 -7.15 -15.51
CA LEU A 33 -2.34 -7.83 -16.63
C LEU A 33 -3.37 -8.46 -17.58
N LEU A 34 -4.35 -9.17 -17.03
CA LEU A 34 -5.44 -9.75 -17.82
C LEU A 34 -6.25 -8.67 -18.56
N ALA A 35 -6.58 -7.57 -17.88
CA ALA A 35 -7.37 -6.48 -18.45
C ALA A 35 -6.67 -5.76 -19.62
N VAL A 36 -5.33 -5.75 -19.65
CA VAL A 36 -4.56 -5.17 -20.76
C VAL A 36 -4.22 -6.19 -21.87
N GLY A 37 -4.70 -7.43 -21.75
CA GLY A 37 -4.46 -8.50 -22.72
C GLY A 37 -3.13 -9.23 -22.56
N GLU A 38 -2.46 -9.09 -21.42
CA GLU A 38 -1.25 -9.84 -21.09
C GLU A 38 -1.60 -11.18 -20.41
N ASP A 39 -0.73 -12.17 -20.62
CA ASP A 39 -0.80 -13.46 -19.92
C ASP A 39 0.03 -13.40 -18.62
N PRO A 40 -0.59 -13.39 -17.43
CA PRO A 40 0.14 -13.35 -16.16
C PRO A 40 0.93 -14.62 -15.85
N ASP A 41 0.66 -15.73 -16.54
CA ASP A 41 1.31 -17.03 -16.30
C ASP A 41 2.47 -17.30 -17.26
N ARG A 42 2.81 -16.37 -18.16
CA ARG A 42 4.03 -16.47 -18.98
C ARG A 42 5.28 -16.23 -18.14
N ASP A 43 6.38 -16.91 -18.47
CA ASP A 43 7.65 -16.90 -17.70
C ASP A 43 8.12 -15.49 -17.27
N GLY A 44 7.96 -14.48 -18.14
CA GLY A 44 8.38 -13.10 -17.84
C GLY A 44 7.50 -12.35 -16.82
N LEU A 45 6.28 -12.83 -16.56
CA LEU A 45 5.27 -12.14 -15.74
C LEU A 45 4.83 -12.89 -14.49
N GLN A 46 5.12 -14.18 -14.35
CA GLN A 46 4.72 -14.97 -13.17
C GLN A 46 5.12 -14.28 -11.85
N GLU A 47 6.33 -13.73 -11.78
CA GLU A 47 6.85 -13.03 -10.61
C GLU A 47 6.45 -11.55 -10.51
N THR A 48 5.83 -10.99 -11.55
CA THR A 48 5.47 -9.56 -11.61
C THR A 48 4.51 -9.15 -10.51
N PRO A 49 3.39 -9.84 -10.25
CA PRO A 49 2.49 -9.51 -9.14
C PRO A 49 3.23 -9.36 -7.81
N ALA A 50 4.05 -10.35 -7.46
CA ALA A 50 4.78 -10.38 -6.19
C ALA A 50 5.84 -9.27 -6.11
N ARG A 51 6.54 -8.97 -7.21
CA ARG A 51 7.48 -7.83 -7.28
C ARG A 51 6.78 -6.49 -7.05
N VAL A 52 5.61 -6.28 -7.65
CA VAL A 52 4.84 -5.04 -7.51
C VAL A 52 4.30 -4.88 -6.08
N ALA A 53 3.82 -5.96 -5.46
CA ALA A 53 3.42 -5.94 -4.05
C ALA A 53 4.56 -5.52 -3.11
N ARG A 54 5.76 -6.09 -3.28
CA ARG A 54 6.96 -5.68 -2.52
C ARG A 54 7.30 -4.21 -2.76
N MET A 55 7.27 -3.75 -4.02
CA MET A 55 7.53 -2.35 -4.35
C MET A 55 6.56 -1.41 -3.62
N TYR A 56 5.26 -1.72 -3.60
CA TYR A 56 4.28 -0.90 -2.89
C TYR A 56 4.48 -0.92 -1.38
N ALA A 57 4.90 -2.04 -0.80
CA ALA A 57 5.25 -2.12 0.62
C ALA A 57 6.40 -1.17 0.97
N GLU A 58 7.42 -1.07 0.12
CA GLU A 58 8.53 -0.12 0.32
C GLU A 58 8.08 1.34 0.15
N ILE A 59 7.34 1.66 -0.91
CA ILE A 59 6.88 3.03 -1.20
C ILE A 59 5.96 3.55 -0.09
N PHE A 60 5.06 2.70 0.41
CA PHE A 60 4.04 3.08 1.39
C PHE A 60 4.37 2.68 2.84
N GLY A 61 5.51 2.03 3.08
CA GLY A 61 5.90 1.58 4.42
C GLY A 61 5.99 2.73 5.44
N GLY A 62 6.28 3.96 4.99
CA GLY A 62 6.28 5.16 5.83
C GLY A 62 4.90 5.56 6.37
N LEU A 63 3.79 5.13 5.77
CA LEU A 63 2.44 5.44 6.24
C LEU A 63 2.10 4.78 7.58
N HIS A 64 2.85 3.74 7.94
CA HIS A 64 2.65 2.97 9.18
C HIS A 64 3.70 3.30 10.24
N VAL A 65 4.54 4.31 9.99
CA VAL A 65 5.59 4.77 10.91
C VAL A 65 5.11 6.03 11.63
N GLU A 66 5.18 6.02 12.96
CA GLU A 66 4.92 7.20 13.79
C GLU A 66 5.95 8.32 13.49
N PRO A 67 5.54 9.50 12.97
CA PRO A 67 6.46 10.56 12.59
C PRO A 67 7.32 11.09 13.74
N GLY A 68 6.76 11.11 14.95
CA GLY A 68 7.43 11.59 16.16
C GLY A 68 8.60 10.70 16.64
N ARG A 69 8.73 9.47 16.10
CA ARG A 69 9.75 8.50 16.53
C ARG A 69 11.19 8.97 16.27
N HIS A 70 11.40 9.87 15.31
CA HIS A 70 12.73 10.35 14.92
C HIS A 70 13.03 11.78 15.44
N LEU A 71 12.09 12.40 16.14
CA LEU A 71 12.22 13.75 16.65
C LEU A 71 12.71 13.71 18.11
N HIS A 72 14.03 13.72 18.29
CA HIS A 72 14.64 13.98 19.59
C HIS A 72 15.04 15.45 19.69
N LYS A 73 14.58 16.12 20.76
CA LYS A 73 14.97 17.49 21.07
C LYS A 73 16.43 17.47 21.55
N VAL A 74 17.32 18.06 20.76
CA VAL A 74 18.67 18.46 21.22
C VAL A 74 18.62 19.79 21.94
#